data_AF-A0A4Q6GKF5-F1
#
_entry.id   AF-A0A4Q6GKF5-F1
#
_cell.length_a   1.000
_cell.length_b   1.000
_cell.length_c   1.000
_cell.angle_alpha   90.00
_cell.angle_beta   90.00
_cell.angle_gamma   90.00
#
_symmetry.space_group_name_H-M   'P 1'
#
loop_
_entity.id
_entity.type
_entity.pdbx_description
1 polymer ?
#
loop_
_entity_poly.entity_id
_entity_poly.type
_entity_poly.pdbx_seq_one_letter_code
_entity_poly.pdbx_strand_id
1 'polypeptide(L)' 'MALTKAEMSERLFDEVGLNKREAKEFVDAYFDVLREALE' A
#
# COMPACT_ATOMS: atom_id res chain seq x y z
N MET A 1 -3.19 18.68 0.15
CA MET A 1 -3.50 17.36 0.73
C MET A 1 -2.38 16.41 0.37
N ALA A 2 -2.00 15.51 1.27
CA ALA A 2 -0.91 14.55 1.05
C ALA A 2 -1.50 13.14 0.92
N LEU A 3 -0.96 12.34 0.02
CA LEU A 3 -1.38 10.95 -0.17
C LEU A 3 -0.96 10.12 1.04
N THR A 4 -1.90 9.38 1.61
CA THR A 4 -1.70 8.49 2.75
C THR A 4 -1.66 7.03 2.33
N LYS A 5 -1.02 6.17 3.14
CA LYS A 5 -1.06 4.70 2.94
C LYS A 5 -2.50 4.15 2.90
N ALA A 6 -3.42 4.76 3.65
CA ALA A 6 -4.82 4.38 3.66
C ALA A 6 -5.48 4.64 2.29
N GLU A 7 -5.28 5.84 1.73
CA GLU A 7 -5.78 6.18 0.39
C GLU A 7 -5.13 5.31 -0.70
N MET A 8 -3.85 4.92 -0.55
CA MET A 8 -3.21 3.96 -1.47
C MET A 8 -3.87 2.58 -1.39
N SER A 9 -4.18 2.10 -0.18
CA SER A 9 -4.86 0.81 0.03
C SER A 9 -6.28 0.83 -0.54
N GLU A 10 -7.00 1.94 -0.40
CA GLU A 10 -8.33 2.11 -1.00
C GLU A 10 -8.28 2.05 -2.53
N ARG A 11 -7.32 2.71 -3.17
CA ARG A 11 -7.16 2.61 -4.63
C ARG A 11 -6.84 1.21 -5.11
N LEU A 12 -6.01 0.48 -4.37
CA LEU A 12 -5.72 -0.94 -4.69
C LEU A 12 -6.96 -1.82 -4.55
N PHE A 13 -7.85 -1.52 -3.60
CA PHE A 13 -9.15 -2.19 -3.49
C PHE A 13 -10.07 -1.82 -4.67
N ASP A 14 -10.23 -0.53 -4.97
CA ASP A 14 -11.21 -0.04 -5.96
C ASP A 14 -10.78 -0.27 -7.41
N GLU A 15 -9.49 -0.07 -7.74
CA GLU A 15 -8.98 -0.09 -9.11
C GLU A 15 -8.37 -1.45 -9.50
N VAL A 16 -7.76 -2.16 -8.54
CA VAL A 16 -7.09 -3.45 -8.79
C VAL A 16 -7.92 -4.64 -8.31
N GLY A 17 -8.90 -4.43 -7.42
CA GLY A 17 -9.79 -5.48 -6.91
C GLY A 17 -9.16 -6.36 -5.83
N LEU A 18 -8.05 -5.93 -5.22
CA LEU A 18 -7.50 -6.61 -4.04
C LEU A 18 -8.50 -6.54 -2.90
N ASN A 19 -8.55 -7.56 -2.04
CA ASN A 19 -9.36 -7.42 -0.83
C ASN A 19 -8.71 -6.37 0.11
N LYS A 20 -9.50 -5.76 1.00
CA LYS A 20 -9.02 -4.67 1.88
C LYS A 20 -7.81 -5.06 2.74
N ARG A 21 -7.71 -6.33 3.15
CA ARG A 21 -6.59 -6.83 3.94
C ARG A 21 -5.35 -6.98 3.08
N GLU A 22 -5.46 -7.58 1.90
CA GLU A 22 -4.37 -7.75 0.95
C GLU A 22 -3.82 -6.39 0.48
N ALA A 23 -4.70 -5.43 0.18
CA ALA A 23 -4.30 -4.09 -0.23
C ALA A 23 -3.46 -3.39 0.85
N LYS A 24 -3.86 -3.53 2.12
CA LYS A 24 -3.10 -2.99 3.25
C LYS A 24 -1.76 -3.69 3.41
N GLU A 25 -1.75 -5.02 3.42
CA GLU A 25 -0.54 -5.83 3.56
C GLU A 25 0.46 -5.52 2.42
N PHE A 26 -0.04 -5.31 1.19
CA PHE A 26 0.77 -4.89 0.05
C PHE A 26 1.44 -3.53 0.26
N VAL A 27 0.67 -2.51 0.69
CA VAL A 27 1.23 -1.16 0.90
C VAL A 27 2.29 -1.19 1.99
N ASP A 28 2.06 -1.90 3.09
CA ASP A 28 3.05 -2.01 4.16
C ASP A 28 4.32 -2.72 3.69
N ALA A 29 4.19 -3.88 3.04
CA ALA A 29 5.33 -4.61 2.49
C ALA A 29 6.14 -3.80 1.46
N TYR A 30 5.47 -3.01 0.61
CA TYR A 30 6.13 -2.15 -0.37
C TYR A 30 7.07 -1.12 0.29
N PHE A 31 6.61 -0.48 1.37
CA PHE A 31 7.43 0.50 2.08
C PHE A 31 8.52 -0.13 2.94
N ASP A 32 8.32 -1.35 3.42
CA ASP A 32 9.34 -2.10 4.14
C ASP A 32 10.49 -2.47 3.19
N VAL A 33 10.17 -3.01 2.01
CA VAL A 33 11.18 -3.30 0.97
C VAL A 33 11.91 -2.04 0.51
N LEU A 34 11.20 -0.92 0.33
CA LEU A 34 11.83 0.36 -0.01
C LEU A 34 12.80 0.84 1.06
N ARG A 35 12.45 0.66 2.34
CA ARG A 35 13.33 1.04 3.46
C ARG A 35 14.58 0.18 3.45
N GLU A 36 14.42 -1.14 3.39
CA GLU A 36 15.53 -2.09 3.36
C GLU A 36 16.48 -1.84 2.17
N ALA A 37 15.94 -1.43 1.02
CA ALA A 37 16.75 -1.13 -0.16
C ALA A 37 17.54 0.19 -0.08
N LEU A 38 17.19 1.07 0.85
CA LEU A 38 17.78 2.41 1.00
C LEU A 38 18.67 2.56 2.24
N GLU A 39 18.74 1.53 3.09
CA GLU A 39 19.76 1.40 4.15
C GLU A 39 21.14 1.06 3.57
#